data_AF-A0A8J3EFR8-F1
#
_entry.id   AF-A0A8J3EFR8-F1
#
_cell.length_a   1.000
_cell.length_b   1.000
_cell.length_c   1.000
_cell.angle_alpha   90.00
_cell.angle_beta   90.00
_cell.angle_gamma   90.00
#
_symmetry.space_group_name_H-M   'P 1'
#
loop_
_entity.id
_entity.type
_entity.pdbx_description
1 polymer ?
#
loop_
_entity_poly.entity_id
_entity_poly.type
_entity_poly.pdbx_seq_one_letter_code
_entity_poly.pdbx_strand_id
1 'polypeptide(L)'
;MSGASHLRPGFQAMQQSAMKGQFGIIDAEALDRLSRDQERIAALHKRMSFLDVSVVTKAEGEINEMYIGLGGTMSALFPEQRAQKTHRGLEGRVRDRTPSGGISYGYRAVRALRTNGTVTTG
;
A
#
# COMPACT_ATOMS: atom_id res chain seq x y z
N MET A 1 4.94 -4.48 15.92
CA MET A 1 5.72 -5.38 15.04
C MET A 1 5.29 -5.14 13.60
N SER A 2 6.23 -4.88 12.68
CA SER A 2 5.97 -4.48 11.28
C SER A 2 5.68 -5.69 10.38
N GLY A 3 4.70 -5.56 9.46
CA GLY A 3 4.24 -6.60 8.53
C GLY A 3 5.21 -6.99 7.41
N ALA A 4 6.45 -6.49 7.43
CA ALA A 4 7.47 -6.76 6.42
C ALA A 4 8.41 -7.94 6.78
N SER A 5 8.42 -8.43 8.02
CA SER A 5 9.42 -9.42 8.44
C SER A 5 8.99 -10.87 8.12
N HIS A 6 9.96 -11.67 7.68
CA HIS A 6 9.85 -13.08 7.28
C HIS A 6 9.62 -14.04 8.47
N LEU A 7 9.93 -13.59 9.69
CA LEU A 7 10.01 -14.41 10.91
C LEU A 7 8.81 -14.15 11.83
N ARG A 8 7.58 -14.30 11.32
CA ARG A 8 6.39 -14.32 12.20
C ARG A 8 6.15 -15.77 12.64
N PRO A 9 6.34 -16.12 13.92
CA PRO A 9 6.14 -17.49 14.38
C PRO A 9 4.75 -18.03 14.06
N GLY A 10 3.72 -17.18 14.19
CA GLY A 10 2.34 -17.54 13.83
C GLY A 10 2.13 -17.83 12.35
N PHE A 11 2.85 -17.14 11.45
CA PHE A 11 2.77 -17.39 10.01
C PHE A 11 3.43 -18.71 9.63
N GLN A 12 4.57 -19.03 10.25
CA GLN A 12 5.25 -20.31 10.05
C GLN A 12 4.44 -21.47 10.62
N ALA A 13 3.88 -21.31 11.83
CA ALA A 13 3.00 -22.30 12.43
C ALA A 13 1.77 -22.57 11.56
N MET A 14 1.14 -21.52 11.03
CA MET A 14 0.02 -21.65 10.08
C MET A 14 0.43 -22.45 8.85
N GLN A 15 1.57 -22.14 8.22
CA GLN A 15 2.04 -22.90 7.06
C GLN A 15 2.32 -24.38 7.39
N GLN A 16 2.92 -24.66 8.55
CA GLN A 16 3.16 -26.04 8.97
C GLN A 16 1.86 -26.79 9.26
N SER A 17 0.87 -26.13 9.86
CA SER A 17 -0.46 -26.69 10.10
C SER A 17 -1.21 -26.96 8.79
N ALA A 18 -1.08 -26.09 7.78
CA ALA A 18 -1.58 -26.35 6.43
C ALA A 18 -0.93 -27.59 5.81
N MET A 19 0.40 -27.71 5.90
CA MET A 19 1.14 -28.87 5.38
C MET A 19 0.78 -30.18 6.09
N LYS A 20 0.30 -30.10 7.34
CA LYS A 20 -0.22 -31.24 8.10
C LYS A 20 -1.69 -31.54 7.83
N GLY A 21 -2.35 -30.78 6.95
CA GLY A 21 -3.78 -30.93 6.64
C GLY A 21 -4.70 -30.60 7.81
N GLN A 22 -4.26 -29.76 8.76
CA GLN A 22 -5.04 -29.44 9.96
C GLN A 22 -6.22 -28.50 9.70
N PHE A 23 -6.22 -27.82 8.55
CA PHE A 23 -7.29 -26.94 8.11
C PHE A 23 -7.32 -26.87 6.58
N GLY A 24 -8.49 -26.57 6.02
CA GLY A 24 -8.70 -26.35 4.57
C GLY A 24 -8.97 -24.89 4.19
N ILE A 25 -9.06 -23.98 5.16
CA ILE A 25 -9.39 -22.56 4.90
C ILE A 25 -8.53 -21.65 5.79
N ILE A 26 -8.00 -20.58 5.22
CA ILE A 26 -7.38 -19.44 5.91
C ILE A 26 -8.32 -18.24 5.79
N ASP A 27 -8.73 -17.67 6.93
CA ASP A 27 -9.55 -16.44 6.97
C ASP A 27 -8.72 -15.25 7.47
N ALA A 28 -8.86 -14.10 6.82
CA ALA A 28 -8.18 -12.87 7.17
C ALA A 28 -9.02 -11.62 6.87
N GLU A 29 -8.72 -10.50 7.52
CA GLU A 29 -9.41 -9.23 7.22
C GLU A 29 -9.13 -8.74 5.78
N ALA A 30 -7.86 -8.80 5.37
CA ALA A 30 -7.37 -8.38 4.05
C ALA A 30 -6.01 -9.03 3.76
N LEU A 31 -5.62 -9.09 2.49
CA LEU A 31 -4.39 -9.75 2.05
C LEU A 31 -3.11 -9.12 2.65
N ASP A 32 -3.12 -7.80 2.87
CA ASP A 32 -2.00 -7.05 3.45
C ASP A 32 -1.71 -7.40 4.93
N ARG A 33 -2.65 -8.08 5.60
CA ARG A 33 -2.49 -8.62 6.97
C ARG A 33 -1.63 -9.89 7.01
N LEU A 34 -1.63 -10.65 5.92
CA LEU A 34 -0.81 -11.85 5.74
C LEU A 34 0.60 -11.46 5.32
N SER A 35 0.71 -10.59 4.31
CA SER A 35 1.99 -10.03 3.86
C SER A 35 1.75 -8.75 3.05
N ARG A 36 2.69 -7.80 3.12
CA ARG A 36 2.70 -6.60 2.26
C ARG A 36 3.54 -6.73 1.00
N ASP A 37 4.25 -7.84 0.87
CA ASP A 37 5.10 -8.17 -0.26
C ASP A 37 4.35 -9.10 -1.21
N GLN A 38 4.23 -8.68 -2.47
CA GLN A 38 3.53 -9.39 -3.54
C GLN A 38 4.15 -10.76 -3.84
N GLU A 39 5.47 -10.88 -3.83
CA GLU A 39 6.15 -12.16 -4.08
C GLU A 39 5.76 -13.17 -2.98
N ARG A 40 5.70 -12.70 -1.74
CA ARG A 40 5.30 -13.53 -0.59
C ARG A 40 3.83 -13.94 -0.64
N ILE A 41 2.94 -13.06 -1.08
CA ILE A 41 1.52 -13.38 -1.25
C ILE A 41 1.35 -14.44 -2.34
N ALA A 42 2.00 -14.26 -3.48
CA ALA A 42 1.96 -15.22 -4.59
C ALA A 42 2.52 -16.59 -4.17
N ALA A 43 3.66 -16.61 -3.48
CA ALA A 43 4.25 -17.83 -2.96
C ALA A 43 3.36 -18.54 -1.93
N LEU A 44 2.69 -17.77 -1.06
CA LEU A 44 1.74 -18.32 -0.09
C LEU A 44 0.56 -18.98 -0.81
N HIS A 45 -0.10 -18.28 -1.73
CA HIS A 45 -1.26 -18.80 -2.43
C HIS A 45 -0.92 -20.04 -3.26
N LYS A 46 0.19 -20.02 -4.02
CA LYS A 46 0.65 -21.20 -4.76
C LYS A 46 0.82 -22.42 -3.86
N ARG A 47 1.35 -22.22 -2.66
CA ARG A 47 1.57 -23.30 -1.69
C ARG A 47 0.28 -23.79 -1.06
N MET A 48 -0.64 -22.88 -0.71
CA MET A 48 -1.95 -23.23 -0.14
C MET A 48 -2.84 -23.93 -1.17
N SER A 49 -2.85 -23.46 -2.42
CA SER A 49 -3.56 -24.10 -3.54
C SER A 49 -3.07 -25.53 -3.79
N PHE A 50 -1.76 -25.77 -3.73
CA PHE A 50 -1.22 -27.14 -3.82
C PHE A 50 -1.66 -28.05 -2.66
N LEU A 51 -1.98 -27.48 -1.51
CA LEU A 51 -2.46 -28.19 -0.32
C LEU A 51 -4.00 -28.25 -0.24
N ASP A 52 -4.72 -27.80 -1.27
CA ASP A 52 -6.18 -27.68 -1.30
C ASP A 52 -6.73 -26.80 -0.15
N VAL A 53 -5.98 -25.75 0.17
CA VAL A 53 -6.33 -24.76 1.20
C VAL A 53 -6.80 -23.47 0.53
N SER A 54 -8.06 -23.10 0.72
CA SER A 54 -8.60 -21.82 0.25
C SER A 54 -8.16 -20.67 1.17
N VAL A 55 -7.79 -19.54 0.57
CA VAL A 55 -7.54 -18.29 1.30
C VAL A 55 -8.72 -17.37 1.06
N VAL A 56 -9.40 -16.95 2.13
CA VAL A 56 -10.55 -16.07 2.09
C VAL A 56 -10.23 -14.82 2.88
N THR A 57 -10.60 -13.67 2.35
CA THR A 57 -10.51 -12.41 3.08
C THR A 57 -11.86 -11.70 3.14
N LYS A 58 -12.07 -10.91 4.19
CA LYS A 58 -13.27 -10.06 4.30
C LYS A 58 -13.31 -8.98 3.22
N ALA A 59 -12.16 -8.44 2.83
CA ALA A 59 -12.07 -7.35 1.87
C ALA A 59 -12.21 -7.81 0.40
N GLU A 60 -11.60 -8.95 0.05
CA GLU A 60 -11.50 -9.41 -1.34
C GLU A 60 -12.33 -10.68 -1.64
N GLY A 61 -12.79 -11.40 -0.61
CA GLY A 61 -13.46 -12.69 -0.76
C GLY A 61 -12.46 -13.84 -0.93
N GLU A 62 -12.85 -14.91 -1.63
CA GLU A 62 -11.92 -16.01 -1.92
C GLU A 62 -10.84 -15.55 -2.91
N ILE A 63 -9.58 -15.74 -2.52
CA ILE A 63 -8.43 -15.30 -3.28
C ILE A 63 -8.17 -16.28 -4.44
N ASN A 64 -8.54 -15.85 -5.63
CA ASN A 64 -8.21 -16.53 -6.88
C ASN A 64 -6.91 -15.98 -7.51
N GLU A 65 -6.40 -16.69 -8.51
CA GLU A 65 -5.16 -16.35 -9.22
C GLU A 65 -5.22 -14.97 -9.91
N MET A 66 -6.43 -14.49 -10.23
CA MET A 66 -6.65 -13.16 -10.80
C MET A 66 -6.31 -12.04 -9.80
N TYR A 67 -6.64 -12.17 -8.51
CA TYR A 67 -6.26 -11.18 -7.49
C TYR A 67 -4.74 -11.07 -7.32
N ILE A 68 -4.02 -12.17 -7.54
CA ILE A 68 -2.56 -12.23 -7.41
C ILE A 68 -1.89 -11.70 -8.68
N GLY A 69 -2.39 -12.09 -9.85
CA GLY A 69 -1.91 -11.58 -11.15
C GLY A 69 -2.19 -10.09 -11.34
N LEU A 70 -3.35 -9.60 -10.90
CA LEU A 70 -3.72 -8.17 -10.94
C LEU A 70 -3.09 -7.38 -9.78
N GLY A 71 -2.70 -8.03 -8.68
CA GLY A 71 -1.94 -7.41 -7.58
C GLY A 71 -0.58 -6.88 -8.04
N GLY A 72 0.06 -7.53 -9.03
CA GLY A 72 1.29 -7.07 -9.67
C GLY A 72 1.12 -5.77 -10.47
N THR A 73 0.04 -5.64 -11.26
CA THR A 73 -0.27 -4.41 -12.00
C THR A 73 -0.81 -3.30 -11.09
N MET A 74 -1.62 -3.62 -10.08
CA MET A 74 -2.08 -2.64 -9.08
C MET A 74 -0.93 -2.10 -8.21
N SER A 75 0.03 -2.94 -7.83
CA SER A 75 1.18 -2.51 -7.00
C SER A 75 2.12 -1.55 -7.74
N ALA A 76 2.22 -1.63 -9.07
CA ALA A 76 2.93 -0.63 -9.87
C ALA A 76 2.17 0.71 -9.92
N LEU A 77 0.83 0.66 -9.98
CA LEU A 77 -0.01 1.85 -10.03
C LEU A 77 -0.06 2.63 -8.71
N PHE A 78 0.17 2.00 -7.55
CA PHE A 78 0.08 2.69 -6.25
C PHE A 78 1.20 3.73 -6.00
N PRO A 79 2.50 3.43 -6.21
CA PRO A 79 3.57 4.42 -6.18
C PRO A 79 3.39 5.49 -7.25
N GLU A 80 3.00 5.12 -8.47
CA GLU A 80 2.73 6.05 -9.57
C GLU A 80 1.59 7.01 -9.25
N GLN A 81 0.49 6.53 -8.68
CA GLN A 81 -0.61 7.39 -8.24
C GLN A 81 -0.19 8.33 -7.10
N ARG A 82 0.68 7.90 -6.19
CA ARG A 82 1.23 8.79 -5.16
C ARG A 82 2.11 9.88 -5.77
N ALA A 83 2.97 9.52 -6.72
CA ALA A 83 3.80 10.48 -7.45
C ALA A 83 2.95 11.46 -8.28
N GLN A 84 1.94 10.98 -9.01
CA GLN A 84 1.03 11.81 -9.80
C GLN A 84 0.20 12.76 -8.94
N LYS A 85 -0.32 12.31 -7.78
CA LYS A 85 -1.04 13.18 -6.84
C LYS A 85 -0.14 14.25 -6.26
N THR A 86 1.13 13.91 -5.99
CA THR A 86 2.15 14.87 -5.54
C THR A 86 2.44 15.89 -6.63
N HIS A 87 2.74 15.45 -7.86
CA HIS A 87 2.95 16.32 -9.02
C HIS A 87 1.76 17.26 -9.27
N ARG A 88 0.54 16.73 -9.29
CA ARG A 88 -0.67 17.55 -9.46
C ARG A 88 -0.85 18.58 -8.35
N GLY A 89 -0.54 18.23 -7.11
CA GLY A 89 -0.57 19.16 -5.97
C GLY A 89 0.48 20.27 -6.11
N LEU A 90 1.67 19.94 -6.60
CA LEU A 90 2.74 20.91 -6.89
C LEU A 90 2.34 21.84 -8.05
N GLU A 91 1.81 21.29 -9.15
CA GLU A 91 1.28 22.06 -10.29
C GLU A 91 0.17 23.03 -9.87
N GLY A 92 -0.73 22.61 -8.98
CA GLY A 92 -1.77 23.48 -8.41
C GLY A 92 -1.17 24.67 -7.67
N ARG A 93 -0.13 24.45 -6.85
CA ARG A 93 0.57 25.53 -6.13
C ARG A 93 1.29 26.48 -7.09
N VAL A 94 1.92 25.96 -8.14
CA VAL A 94 2.56 26.78 -9.18
C VAL A 94 1.52 27.67 -9.88
N ARG A 95 0.35 27.11 -10.23
CA ARG A 95 -0.76 27.87 -10.86
C ARG A 95 -1.29 28.97 -9.95
N ASP A 96 -1.36 28.71 -8.65
CA ASP A 96 -1.79 29.69 -7.63
C ASP A 96 -0.68 30.68 -7.24
N ARG A 97 0.42 30.74 -8.01
CA ARG A 97 1.60 31.58 -7.76
C ARG A 97 2.13 31.46 -6.33
N THR A 98 2.03 30.26 -5.77
CA THR A 98 2.43 29.93 -4.40
C THR A 98 3.69 29.06 -4.46
N PRO A 99 4.65 29.21 -3.53
CA PRO A 99 5.83 28.37 -3.48
C PRO A 99 5.46 26.88 -3.45
N SER A 100 5.94 26.13 -4.43
CA SER A 100 5.68 24.69 -4.58
C SER A 100 6.70 23.83 -3.81
N GLY A 101 7.70 24.45 -3.17
CA GLY A 101 8.75 23.77 -2.40
C GLY A 101 8.88 24.31 -0.98
N GLY A 102 9.83 23.75 -0.22
CA GLY A 102 10.24 24.32 1.07
C GLY A 102 10.94 25.68 0.89
N ILE A 103 11.00 26.47 1.96
CA ILE A 103 11.74 27.74 1.96
C ILE A 103 13.23 27.41 1.85
N SER A 104 13.93 28.03 0.91
CA SER A 104 15.39 27.89 0.77
C SER A 104 16.09 28.31 2.06
N TYR A 105 17.15 27.58 2.43
CA TYR A 105 17.95 27.90 3.61
C TYR A 105 18.43 29.37 3.56
N GLY A 106 18.29 30.08 4.69
CA GLY A 106 18.63 31.51 4.81
C GLY A 106 17.49 32.48 4.44
N TYR A 107 16.36 32.01 3.93
CA TYR A 107 15.20 32.85 3.60
C TYR A 107 14.03 32.64 4.58
N ARG A 108 13.16 33.65 4.69
CA ARG A 108 11.92 33.62 5.50
C ARG A 108 10.75 34.07 4.62
N ALA A 109 9.65 33.32 4.63
CA ALA A 109 8.44 33.70 3.91
C ALA A 109 7.84 34.99 4.50
N VAL A 110 7.61 36.00 3.65
CA VAL A 110 6.97 37.26 4.04
C VAL A 110 5.54 37.25 3.53
N ARG A 111 4.59 37.21 4.46
CA ARG A 111 3.16 37.21 4.14
C ARG A 111 2.58 38.60 4.36
N ALA A 112 1.93 39.15 3.33
CA ALA A 112 1.29 40.46 3.29
C ALA A 112 -0.18 40.31 2.90
N LEU A 113 -1.06 41.22 3.32
CA LEU A 113 -2.46 41.17 2.93
C LEU A 113 -2.64 41.77 1.53
N ARG A 114 -3.31 41.03 0.64
CA ARG A 114 -3.74 41.53 -0.67
C ARG A 114 -4.99 42.40 -0.51
N THR A 115 -5.24 43.25 -1.51
CA THR A 115 -6.41 44.14 -1.60
C THR A 115 -7.76 43.41 -1.56
N ASN A 116 -7.79 42.10 -1.80
CA ASN A 116 -8.98 41.25 -1.72
C ASN A 116 -9.13 40.52 -0.36
N GLY A 117 -8.34 40.88 0.66
CA GLY A 117 -8.40 40.27 1.99
C GLY A 117 -7.70 38.91 2.13
N THR A 118 -7.10 38.37 1.05
CA THR A 118 -6.32 37.13 1.12
C THR A 118 -4.86 37.40 1.47
N VAL A 119 -4.23 36.48 2.20
CA VAL A 119 -2.82 36.60 2.61
C VAL A 119 -1.90 36.13 1.48
N THR A 120 -0.83 36.88 1.16
CA THR A 120 0.20 36.45 0.21
C THR A 120 0.93 35.24 0.76
N THR A 121 1.20 34.28 -0.12
CA THR A 121 1.70 32.97 0.29
C THR A 121 3.22 32.94 0.55
N GLY A 122 3.89 34.10 0.49
CA GLY A 122 5.33 34.24 0.59
C GLY A 122 6.02 34.18 -0.76
#